data_AF-A0A962LNJ7-F1
#
_entry.id   AF-A0A962LNJ7-F1
#
_cell.length_a   1.000
_cell.length_b   1.000
_cell.length_c   1.000
_cell.angle_alpha   90.00
_cell.angle_beta   90.00
_cell.angle_gamma   90.00
#
_symmetry.space_group_name_H-M   'P 1'
#
loop_
_entity.id
_entity.type
_entity.pdbx_description
1 polymer ?
#
loop_
_entity_poly.entity_id
_entity_poly.type
_entity_poly.pdbx_seq_one_letter_code
_entity_poly.pdbx_strand_id
1 'polypeptide(L)'
;MLNGTGRYLSLLRVKRVAILMSVRGQASEGKQLIRSLKSEGIESEVRTFGGECSLAEVEIHRSALQGRADCLIAVGGGKCVDAG
;
A
#
# COMPACT_ATOMS: atom_id res chain seq x y z
N MET A 1 -0.30 14.09 -6.18
CA MET A 1 -1.44 13.44 -6.87
C MET A 1 -2.20 12.44 -6.00
N LEU A 2 -1.73 12.06 -4.81
CA LEU A 2 -2.37 11.01 -3.97
C LEU A 2 -3.32 11.54 -2.87
N ASN A 3 -3.68 12.84 -2.90
CA ASN A 3 -4.48 13.44 -1.83
C ASN A 3 -5.93 12.92 -1.78
N GLY A 4 -6.46 12.41 -2.89
CA GLY A 4 -7.83 11.92 -2.98
C GLY A 4 -7.99 10.44 -2.66
N THR A 5 -6.90 9.68 -2.48
CA THR A 5 -6.95 8.21 -2.40
C THR A 5 -7.80 7.71 -1.24
N GLY A 6 -7.68 8.32 -0.05
CA GLY A 6 -8.52 7.97 1.09
C GLY A 6 -10.00 8.15 0.79
N ARG A 7 -10.37 9.26 0.14
CA ARG A 7 -11.78 9.56 -0.18
C ARG A 7 -12.38 8.58 -1.19
N TYR A 8 -11.57 8.09 -2.14
CA TYR A 8 -12.05 7.06 -3.06
C TYR A 8 -12.23 5.71 -2.36
N LEU A 9 -11.32 5.34 -1.45
CA LEU A 9 -11.41 4.08 -0.71
C LEU A 9 -12.50 4.09 0.36
N SER A 10 -12.84 5.25 0.93
CA SER A 10 -13.95 5.37 1.88
C SER A 10 -15.31 5.05 1.23
N LEU A 11 -15.47 5.32 -0.07
CA LEU A 11 -16.65 4.90 -0.85
C LEU A 11 -16.78 3.38 -0.97
N LEU A 12 -15.65 2.67 -0.96
CA LEU A 12 -15.59 1.20 -0.97
C LEU A 12 -15.71 0.60 0.44
N ARG A 13 -15.92 1.43 1.47
CA ARG A 13 -16.02 1.03 2.89
C ARG A 13 -14.78 0.29 3.41
N VAL A 14 -13.63 0.50 2.79
CA VAL A 14 -12.34 -0.04 3.24
C VAL A 14 -11.99 0.56 4.61
N LYS A 15 -11.49 -0.27 5.54
CA LYS A 15 -11.08 0.17 6.89
C LYS A 15 -9.59 0.01 7.12
N ARG A 16 -8.98 -1.03 6.53
CA ARG A 16 -7.56 -1.35 6.67
C ARG A 16 -6.93 -1.52 5.30
N VAL A 17 -5.89 -0.77 5.02
CA VAL A 17 -5.17 -0.76 3.75
C VAL A 17 -3.74 -1.23 3.99
N ALA A 18 -3.28 -2.19 3.21
CA ALA A 18 -1.86 -2.42 3.06
C ALA A 18 -1.29 -1.52 1.96
N ILE A 19 -0.09 -0.98 2.16
CA ILE A 19 0.61 -0.21 1.13
C ILE A 19 1.96 -0.86 0.85
N LEU A 20 2.14 -1.40 -0.36
CA LEU A 20 3.41 -1.94 -0.81
C LEU A 20 4.14 -0.88 -1.63
N MET A 21 5.34 -0.49 -1.19
CA MET A 21 6.14 0.49 -1.92
C MET A 21 7.64 0.35 -1.62
N SER A 22 8.48 0.78 -2.56
CA SER A 22 9.92 0.85 -2.33
C SER A 22 10.29 1.88 -1.25
N VAL A 23 11.50 1.77 -0.69
CA VAL A 23 12.08 2.76 0.25
C VAL A 23 12.03 4.18 -0.34
N ARG A 24 12.31 4.32 -1.64
CA ARG A 24 12.23 5.60 -2.35
C ARG A 24 10.80 6.14 -2.37
N GLY A 25 9.81 5.28 -2.63
CA GLY A 25 8.39 5.65 -2.62
C GLY A 25 7.90 6.11 -1.25
N GLN A 26 8.40 5.52 -0.18
CA GLN A 26 8.08 5.96 1.19
C GLN A 26 8.55 7.40 1.46
N ALA A 27 9.76 7.73 0.99
CA ALA A 27 10.35 9.04 1.16
C ALA A 27 9.65 10.13 0.32
N SER A 28 9.18 9.82 -0.89
CA SER A 28 8.51 10.77 -1.78
C SER A 28 7.00 10.87 -1.51
N GLU A 29 6.28 9.79 -1.76
CA GLU A 29 4.82 9.77 -1.95
C GLU A 29 4.09 9.18 -0.75
N GLY A 30 4.73 8.27 -0.01
CA GLY A 30 4.14 7.54 1.10
C GLY A 30 3.56 8.45 2.18
N LYS A 31 4.29 9.52 2.56
CA LYS A 31 3.79 10.49 3.54
C LYS A 31 2.50 11.19 3.12
N GLN A 32 2.29 11.39 1.82
CA GLN A 32 1.08 12.05 1.32
C GLN A 32 -0.09 11.06 1.29
N LEU A 33 0.15 9.83 0.82
CA LEU A 33 -0.85 8.76 0.81
C LEU A 33 -1.35 8.40 2.21
N ILE A 34 -0.44 8.17 3.16
CA ILE A 34 -0.78 7.82 4.55
C ILE A 34 -1.63 8.93 5.18
N ARG A 35 -1.32 10.20 4.92
CA ARG A 35 -2.13 11.33 5.40
C ARG A 35 -3.54 11.33 4.82
N SER A 36 -3.68 11.04 3.52
CA SER A 36 -4.99 10.95 2.84
C SER A 36 -5.86 9.81 3.40
N LEU A 37 -5.25 8.63 3.66
CA LEU A 37 -5.95 7.51 4.29
C LEU A 37 -6.39 7.86 5.72
N LYS A 38 -5.48 8.43 6.51
CA LYS A 38 -5.74 8.82 7.89
C LYS A 38 -6.86 9.87 8.02
N SER A 39 -6.94 10.85 7.10
CA SER A 39 -8.01 11.87 7.13
C SER A 39 -9.41 11.29 6.93
N GLU A 40 -9.50 10.07 6.40
CA GLU A 40 -10.76 9.36 6.14
C GLU A 40 -11.00 8.23 7.16
N GLY A 41 -10.18 8.17 8.21
CA GLY A 41 -10.28 7.15 9.26
C GLY A 41 -9.89 5.74 8.80
N ILE A 42 -9.06 5.64 7.76
CA ILE A 42 -8.57 4.37 7.22
C ILE A 42 -7.21 4.06 7.86
N GLU A 43 -7.10 2.87 8.47
CA GLU A 43 -5.83 2.36 8.99
C GLU A 43 -4.94 1.90 7.84
N SER A 44 -3.64 2.14 7.95
CA SER A 44 -2.68 1.76 6.90
C SER A 44 -1.45 1.06 7.45
N GLU A 45 -1.12 -0.11 6.90
CA GLU A 45 0.15 -0.81 7.15
C GLU A 45 1.07 -0.66 5.93
N VAL A 46 2.27 -0.10 6.13
CA VAL A 46 3.26 0.04 5.07
C VAL A 46 4.18 -1.18 5.04
N ARG A 47 4.34 -1.77 3.86
CA ARG A 47 5.31 -2.83 3.56
C ARG A 47 6.33 -2.33 2.55
N THR A 48 7.60 -2.60 2.83
CA THR A 48 8.69 -2.22 1.93
C THR A 48 8.87 -3.27 0.85
N PHE A 49 8.69 -2.90 -0.42
CA PHE A 49 9.07 -3.71 -1.57
C PHE A 49 10.61 -3.76 -1.66
N GLY A 50 11.16 -4.97 -1.65
CA GLY A 50 12.58 -5.31 -1.72
C GLY A 50 13.20 -5.16 -3.11
N GLY A 51 12.38 -5.03 -4.16
CA GLY A 51 12.83 -4.64 -5.49
C GLY A 51 12.70 -5.72 -6.56
N GLU A 52 12.32 -6.95 -6.17
CA GLU A 52 12.17 -8.06 -7.10
C GLU A 52 10.72 -8.55 -7.20
N CYS A 53 10.19 -8.54 -8.41
CA CYS A 53 8.90 -9.15 -8.71
C CYS A 53 9.07 -10.67 -8.78
N SER A 54 9.09 -11.32 -7.62
CA SER A 54 9.30 -12.76 -7.48
C SER A 54 8.24 -13.40 -6.60
N LEU A 55 7.96 -14.70 -6.81
CA LEU A 55 7.02 -15.45 -5.97
C LEU A 55 7.43 -15.45 -4.49
N ALA A 56 8.73 -15.49 -4.21
CA ALA A 56 9.24 -15.45 -2.85
C ALA A 56 8.90 -14.12 -2.16
N GLU A 57 9.05 -13.00 -2.86
CA GLU A 57 8.73 -11.67 -2.33
C GLU A 57 7.22 -11.48 -2.15
N VAL A 58 6.42 -11.90 -3.13
CA VAL A 58 4.94 -11.92 -3.03
C VAL A 58 4.51 -12.72 -1.81
N GLU A 59 5.08 -13.90 -1.57
CA GLU A 59 4.71 -14.76 -0.46
C GLU A 59 5.04 -14.13 0.91
N ILE A 60 6.17 -13.43 1.02
CA ILE A 60 6.52 -12.66 2.24
C ILE A 60 5.45 -11.61 2.54
N HIS A 61 4.98 -10.87 1.53
CA HIS A 61 3.96 -9.85 1.71
C HIS A 61 2.58 -10.45 1.95
N ARG A 62 2.20 -11.51 1.23
CA ARG A 62 0.95 -12.25 1.41
C ARG A 62 0.82 -12.77 2.84
N SER A 63 1.85 -13.49 3.31
CA SER A 63 1.87 -14.05 4.67
C SER A 63 1.82 -12.96 5.74
N ALA A 64 2.49 -11.83 5.53
CA ALA A 64 2.46 -10.72 6.47
C ALA A 64 1.09 -10.01 6.56
N LEU A 65 0.34 -9.96 5.46
CA LEU A 65 -0.89 -9.19 5.32
C LEU A 65 -2.18 -10.04 5.41
N GLN A 66 -2.06 -11.37 5.44
CA GLN A 66 -3.21 -12.27 5.46
C GLN A 66 -4.16 -11.96 6.62
N GLY A 67 -5.40 -11.58 6.29
CA GLY A 67 -6.44 -11.21 7.26
C GLY A 67 -6.26 -9.85 7.95
N ARG A 68 -5.22 -9.07 7.58
CA ARG A 68 -4.88 -7.79 8.22
C ARG A 68 -5.27 -6.57 7.41
N ALA A 69 -5.46 -6.70 6.11
CA ALA A 69 -5.87 -5.63 5.22
C ALA A 69 -7.08 -6.04 4.37
N ASP A 70 -7.93 -5.08 4.07
CA ASP A 70 -9.10 -5.26 3.21
C ASP A 70 -8.74 -4.99 1.74
N CYS A 71 -7.68 -4.22 1.48
CA CYS A 71 -7.11 -4.03 0.16
C CYS A 71 -5.60 -3.72 0.21
N LEU A 72 -4.94 -3.90 -0.93
CA LEU A 72 -3.54 -3.51 -1.14
C LEU A 72 -3.45 -2.33 -2.12
N ILE A 73 -2.58 -1.37 -1.81
CA ILE A 73 -2.15 -0.32 -2.74
C ILE A 73 -0.67 -0.54 -3.05
N ALA A 74 -0.34 -0.88 -4.29
CA ALA A 74 1.04 -0.89 -4.76
C ALA A 74 1.44 0.50 -5.30
N VAL A 75 2.56 1.05 -4.83
CA VAL A 75 3.07 2.37 -5.24
C VAL A 75 4.54 2.25 -5.63
N GLY A 76 4.83 2.35 -6.92
CA GLY A 76 6.18 2.28 -7.45
C GLY A 76 6.22 2.08 -8.96
N GLY A 77 7.38 1.63 -9.46
CA GLY A 77 7.53 1.22 -10.86
C GLY A 77 6.93 -0.17 -11.14
N GLY A 78 7.04 -0.63 -12.39
CA GLY A 78 6.39 -1.86 -12.89
C GLY A 78 6.55 -3.06 -11.96
N LYS A 79 7.79 -3.43 -11.59
CA LYS A 79 8.05 -4.56 -10.68
C LYS A 79 7.29 -4.49 -9.35
N CYS A 80 7.15 -3.31 -8.75
CA CYS A 80 6.44 -3.14 -7.48
C CYS A 80 4.94 -3.31 -7.65
N VAL A 81 4.40 -2.86 -8.79
CA VAL A 81 2.99 -2.98 -9.13
C VAL A 81 2.66 -4.43 -9.49
N ASP A 82 3.53 -5.12 -10.22
CA ASP A 82 3.35 -6.53 -10.60
C ASP A 82 3.41 -7.47 -9.38
N ALA A 83 4.14 -7.09 -8.32
CA ALA A 83 4.27 -7.87 -7.10
C ALA A 83 3.15 -7.62 -6.06
N GLY A 84 2.34 -6.58 -6.24
CA GLY A 84 1.25 -6.23 -5.32
C GLY A 84 -0.09 -6.74 -5.83
#